data_AF-A0A1M7KFG7-F1
#
_entry.id   AF-A0A1M7KFG7-F1
#
_cell.length_a   1.000
_cell.length_b   1.000
_cell.length_c   1.000
_cell.angle_alpha   90.00
_cell.angle_beta   90.00
_cell.angle_gamma   90.00
#
_symmetry.space_group_name_H-M   'P 1'
#
loop_
_entity.id
_entity.type
_entity.pdbx_description
1 polymer ?
#
loop_
_entity_poly.entity_id
_entity_poly.type
_entity_poly.pdbx_seq_one_letter_code
_entity_poly.pdbx_strand_id
1 'polypeptide(L)'
;MIKSYKLSLCLVAALSATVFWACKDEPDPRTVADNKSEAVDTSKIKAKVRKVLGETDLQRKNTEKWSKLRFGQTVAEKDRIRTGAESEAVMAINDGSSLWITELSDVVLDAEIFDSLNHQVSVRVNNGAVLFDVQKQPTGRTVNFTTGVATAAIRGTAGFVASVNGQMVTSLKQGLVSVNSIAGNTGEVVQNQTLIVGKNGVIKNLNLKSSGTKALSMELANVNIWGMGPESEEFEKALTDFDNDYEKRREEFAKKVNFRANPLPDTLMLPSVTLQARVNPGIVVTVMGESDTVPESGIYQRTVEWADDSYGPKRFSVTCSEGDIEIECFTWKSNYTPPSKPAGDDASADSAARADSIAAAEAAEAAAAEAAAAEKAAAEKAAGKNAAGKKADQADASAANEKKTTKNVNVSLKLVGGKTERKHLDPPAPEYKTNLKFSLAGITDADISEIASVTVKRKGEVVQSFNNVSALTYEVPVSIKLNTIAKFDIEIALKSGKKIRTTKTYEVFCFRRNHMGKARNCVQYDKVDGGGCDESHEEEYEAVKGQLKED
;
A
#
# COMPACT_ATOMS: atom_id res chain seq x y z
N MET A 1 -24.00 6.16 61.26
CA MET A 1 -23.69 5.06 62.20
C MET A 1 -22.92 4.02 61.41
N ILE A 2 -21.70 3.56 61.72
CA ILE A 2 -20.86 3.63 62.94
C ILE A 2 -19.36 3.67 62.54
N LYS A 3 -18.53 4.39 63.31
CA LYS A 3 -17.05 4.34 63.55
C LYS A 3 -16.13 3.72 62.47
N SER A 4 -15.06 4.36 61.95
CA SER A 4 -13.96 5.16 62.56
C SER A 4 -13.00 4.38 63.47
N TYR A 5 -11.76 4.17 63.02
CA TYR A 5 -10.59 3.97 63.88
C TYR A 5 -9.38 4.77 63.36
N LYS A 6 -8.81 5.61 64.23
CA LYS A 6 -7.45 6.16 64.18
C LYS A 6 -6.70 5.62 65.39
N LEU A 7 -5.41 5.28 65.27
CA LEU A 7 -4.33 5.40 66.28
C LEU A 7 -3.06 4.67 65.76
N SER A 8 -1.85 4.82 66.30
CA SER A 8 -1.01 6.02 66.54
C SER A 8 0.37 5.60 67.08
N LEU A 9 1.45 6.26 66.62
CA LEU A 9 2.72 6.53 67.32
C LEU A 9 3.74 5.43 67.70
N CYS A 10 4.95 5.92 68.05
CA CYS A 10 6.17 5.28 68.59
C CYS A 10 7.01 4.47 67.57
N LEU A 11 8.21 4.85 67.12
CA LEU A 11 9.31 5.72 67.60
C LEU A 11 10.12 5.14 68.78
N VAL A 12 11.41 4.83 68.54
CA VAL A 12 12.60 4.92 69.45
C VAL A 12 13.81 4.15 68.86
N ALA A 13 14.95 4.87 68.79
CA ALA A 13 16.39 4.50 68.87
C ALA A 13 16.90 3.11 68.37
N ALA A 14 17.88 2.99 67.46
CA ALA A 14 19.28 3.48 67.44
C ALA A 14 20.27 2.68 68.34
N LEU A 15 21.25 1.99 67.70
CA LEU A 15 22.69 2.15 67.98
C LEU A 15 23.61 1.42 66.96
N SER A 16 24.66 2.14 66.55
CA SER A 16 26.00 1.72 66.09
C SER A 16 26.38 0.25 65.83
N ALA A 17 27.01 0.01 64.67
CA ALA A 17 28.25 -0.76 64.57
C ALA A 17 29.13 -0.24 63.41
N THR A 18 30.31 0.33 63.73
CA THR A 18 31.32 0.76 62.76
C THR A 18 32.27 -0.38 62.42
N VAL A 19 32.49 -0.66 61.13
CA VAL A 19 33.64 -1.46 60.68
C VAL A 19 34.37 -0.74 59.54
N PHE A 20 35.68 -0.67 59.68
CA PHE A 20 36.67 -0.10 58.78
C PHE A 20 36.84 -0.94 57.50
N TRP A 21 36.99 -0.32 56.31
CA TRP A 21 38.27 -0.20 55.54
C TRP A 21 38.10 0.10 54.03
N ALA A 22 39.25 0.44 53.42
CA ALA A 22 39.57 0.51 51.98
C ALA A 22 39.00 1.69 51.17
N CYS A 23 39.88 2.65 50.87
CA CYS A 23 39.71 3.60 49.78
C CYS A 23 39.56 2.86 48.44
N LYS A 24 38.65 3.32 47.60
CA LYS A 24 38.68 3.11 46.16
C LYS A 24 38.08 4.33 45.48
N ASP A 25 38.70 4.75 44.38
CA ASP A 25 38.43 6.03 43.74
C ASP A 25 36.97 6.18 43.32
N GLU A 26 36.37 7.32 43.66
CA GLU A 26 34.97 7.64 43.39
C GLU A 26 34.85 8.26 41.98
N PRO A 27 34.18 7.59 41.02
CA PRO A 27 34.06 8.11 39.65
C PRO A 27 33.09 9.29 39.57
N ASP A 28 33.43 10.27 38.73
CA ASP A 28 32.70 11.52 38.48
C ASP A 28 31.18 11.29 38.23
N PRO A 29 30.26 11.91 39.01
CA PRO A 29 28.81 11.73 38.88
C PRO A 29 28.19 12.40 37.63
N ARG A 30 28.95 12.67 36.57
CA ARG A 30 28.51 13.41 35.36
C ARG A 30 28.38 12.57 34.08
N THR A 31 28.41 11.24 34.17
CA THR A 31 28.14 10.34 33.05
C THR A 31 27.11 9.25 33.38
N VAL A 32 25.97 9.64 33.95
CA VAL A 32 24.74 8.84 33.81
C VAL A 32 24.24 8.99 32.37
N ALA A 33 24.89 8.27 31.45
CA ALA A 33 24.34 8.03 30.14
C ALA A 33 23.08 7.18 30.29
N ASP A 34 22.01 7.56 29.59
CA ASP A 34 20.76 6.79 29.50
C ASP A 34 21.01 5.45 28.76
N ASN A 35 21.65 4.50 29.43
CA ASN A 35 21.67 3.10 29.05
C ASN A 35 20.28 2.51 29.29
N LYS A 36 19.34 2.97 28.47
CA LYS A 36 18.05 2.35 28.25
C LYS A 36 18.31 0.96 27.68
N SER A 37 18.41 0.00 28.58
CA SER A 37 18.51 -1.43 28.27
C SER A 37 17.49 -1.78 27.19
N GLU A 38 17.98 -2.02 25.98
CA GLU A 38 17.18 -2.64 24.93
C GLU A 38 16.91 -4.07 25.40
N ALA A 39 15.70 -4.29 25.91
CA ALA A 39 15.23 -5.63 26.22
C ALA A 39 15.41 -6.49 24.98
N VAL A 40 16.21 -7.56 25.10
CA VAL A 40 16.55 -8.44 23.98
C VAL A 40 15.26 -8.92 23.31
N ASP A 41 15.01 -8.40 22.12
CA ASP A 41 13.73 -8.55 21.43
C ASP A 41 13.63 -9.94 20.81
N THR A 42 13.09 -10.87 21.62
CA THR A 42 12.81 -12.27 21.28
C THR A 42 11.58 -12.46 20.38
N SER A 43 10.98 -11.38 19.85
CA SER A 43 9.84 -11.52 18.93
C SER A 43 10.24 -12.34 17.69
N LYS A 44 9.56 -13.48 17.51
CA LYS A 44 9.86 -14.43 16.42
C LYS A 44 9.35 -13.97 15.06
N ILE A 45 8.46 -12.97 15.04
CA ILE A 45 7.95 -12.34 13.83
C ILE A 45 8.44 -10.89 13.83
N LYS A 46 9.21 -10.54 12.80
CA LYS A 46 9.64 -9.18 12.53
C LYS A 46 9.31 -8.86 11.09
N ALA A 47 8.45 -7.86 10.89
CA ALA A 47 8.07 -7.37 9.58
C ALA A 47 8.66 -5.97 9.37
N LYS A 48 9.40 -5.76 8.27
CA LYS A 48 9.99 -4.46 7.92
C LYS A 48 9.06 -3.71 6.99
N VAL A 49 8.66 -2.50 7.36
CA VAL A 49 7.81 -1.63 6.52
C VAL A 49 8.58 -1.22 5.27
N ARG A 50 8.05 -1.60 4.10
CA ARG A 50 8.60 -1.30 2.77
C ARG A 50 7.86 -0.15 2.07
N LYS A 51 6.58 0.09 2.38
CA LYS A 51 5.80 1.20 1.78
C LYS A 51 4.85 1.80 2.82
N VAL A 52 4.70 3.11 2.79
CA VAL A 52 3.68 3.87 3.55
C VAL A 52 3.06 4.91 2.62
N LEU A 53 1.76 4.83 2.42
CA LEU A 53 0.94 5.83 1.76
C LEU A 53 -0.15 6.34 2.71
N GLY A 54 -0.41 7.64 2.69
CA GLY A 54 -1.50 8.26 3.44
C GLY A 54 -1.28 8.34 4.96
N GLU A 55 -2.34 8.04 5.71
CA GLU A 55 -2.40 8.00 7.17
C GLU A 55 -2.29 6.56 7.65
N THR A 56 -1.15 6.23 8.26
CA THR A 56 -0.86 4.89 8.78
C THR A 56 -0.25 5.02 10.16
N ASP A 57 -0.84 4.36 11.15
CA ASP A 57 -0.44 4.43 12.54
C ASP A 57 -0.10 3.03 13.08
N LEU A 58 0.83 3.02 14.03
CA LEU A 58 1.31 1.87 14.77
C LEU A 58 1.04 2.08 16.26
N GLN A 59 0.34 1.13 16.87
CA GLN A 59 0.23 0.96 18.31
C GLN A 59 1.15 -0.21 18.69
N ARG A 60 2.14 0.04 19.56
CA ARG A 60 3.07 -1.00 20.00
C ARG A 60 2.40 -1.95 21.00
N LYS A 61 2.84 -3.21 21.04
CA LYS A 61 2.48 -4.19 22.08
C LYS A 61 2.48 -3.55 23.48
N ASN A 62 1.42 -3.79 24.25
CA ASN A 62 1.21 -3.27 25.61
C ASN A 62 1.18 -1.72 25.72
N THR A 63 0.93 -0.99 24.63
CA THR A 63 0.74 0.46 24.66
C THR A 63 -0.62 0.85 24.10
N GLU A 64 -1.27 1.84 24.68
CA GLU A 64 -2.49 2.43 24.11
C GLU A 64 -2.17 3.55 23.09
N LYS A 65 -0.94 4.06 23.10
CA LYS A 65 -0.50 5.21 22.30
C LYS A 65 -0.26 4.80 20.85
N TRP A 66 -1.02 5.43 19.95
CA TRP A 66 -0.76 5.39 18.51
C TRP A 66 0.41 6.32 18.15
N SER A 67 1.22 5.89 17.20
CA SER A 67 2.37 6.62 16.65
C SER A 67 2.41 6.43 15.14
N LYS A 68 2.82 7.45 14.38
CA LYS A 68 2.84 7.34 12.92
C LYS A 68 3.82 6.25 12.46
N LEU A 69 3.32 5.29 11.66
CA LEU A 69 4.12 4.23 11.03
C LEU A 69 5.06 4.86 9.97
N ARG A 70 6.31 4.39 9.91
CA ARG A 70 7.35 4.93 9.03
C ARG A 70 7.93 3.87 8.11
N PHE A 71 8.38 4.28 6.93
CA PHE A 71 9.21 3.45 6.05
C PHE A 71 10.46 2.94 6.80
N GLY A 72 10.83 1.69 6.57
CA GLY A 72 11.97 1.03 7.21
C GLY A 72 11.76 0.62 8.67
N GLN A 73 10.65 1.02 9.31
CA GLN A 73 10.34 0.65 10.69
C GLN A 73 10.04 -0.85 10.80
N THR A 74 10.56 -1.49 11.85
CA THR A 74 10.19 -2.87 12.20
C THR A 74 8.91 -2.89 13.02
N VAL A 75 7.97 -3.73 12.61
CA VAL A 75 6.76 -4.14 13.33
C VAL A 75 7.01 -5.53 13.92
N ALA A 76 6.65 -5.72 15.18
CA ALA A 76 6.88 -6.95 15.94
C ALA A 76 5.56 -7.64 16.32
N GLU A 77 5.69 -8.80 16.98
CA GLU A 77 4.56 -9.53 17.57
C GLU A 77 3.69 -8.64 18.49
N LYS A 78 2.38 -8.74 18.32
CA LYS A 78 1.30 -8.02 19.02
C LYS A 78 1.31 -6.49 18.84
N ASP A 79 2.07 -5.99 17.88
CA ASP A 79 1.86 -4.65 17.35
C ASP A 79 0.58 -4.61 16.50
N ARG A 80 -0.11 -3.46 16.54
CA ARG A 80 -1.33 -3.20 15.80
C ARG A 80 -1.12 -2.04 14.83
N ILE A 81 -1.51 -2.25 13.58
CA ILE A 81 -1.42 -1.27 12.51
C ILE A 81 -2.84 -0.83 12.14
N ARG A 82 -3.00 0.47 11.91
CA ARG A 82 -4.22 1.05 11.38
C ARG A 82 -3.92 1.92 10.17
N THR A 83 -4.80 1.89 9.18
CA THR A 83 -4.75 2.74 7.99
C THR A 83 -6.01 3.62 7.90
N GLY A 84 -5.84 4.84 7.39
CA GLY A 84 -6.94 5.73 7.03
C GLY A 84 -7.54 5.41 5.66
N ALA A 85 -8.41 6.30 5.16
CA ALA A 85 -8.84 6.26 3.77
C ALA A 85 -7.67 6.61 2.82
N GLU A 86 -7.68 6.05 1.61
CA GLU A 86 -6.61 6.16 0.60
C GLU A 86 -5.19 5.89 1.15
N SER A 87 -5.10 5.06 2.19
CA SER A 87 -3.86 4.78 2.91
C SER A 87 -3.48 3.31 2.74
N GLU A 88 -2.18 3.02 2.66
CA GLU A 88 -1.65 1.68 2.41
C GLU A 88 -0.33 1.50 3.17
N ALA A 89 -0.15 0.35 3.81
CA ALA A 89 1.11 -0.04 4.42
C ALA A 89 1.55 -1.41 3.88
N VAL A 90 2.74 -1.46 3.24
CA VAL A 90 3.33 -2.72 2.78
C VAL A 90 4.48 -3.09 3.69
N MET A 91 4.52 -4.35 4.09
CA MET A 91 5.56 -4.91 4.95
C MET A 91 6.11 -6.19 4.35
N ALA A 92 7.42 -6.37 4.43
CA ALA A 92 8.09 -7.63 4.15
C ALA A 92 8.30 -8.39 5.48
N ILE A 93 7.85 -9.63 5.54
CA ILE A 93 8.18 -10.58 6.62
C ILE A 93 9.59 -11.11 6.36
N ASN A 94 10.30 -11.52 7.41
CA ASN A 94 11.66 -12.06 7.35
C ASN A 94 11.82 -13.28 6.41
N ASP A 95 10.76 -14.05 6.17
CA ASP A 95 10.78 -15.21 5.27
C ASP A 95 10.75 -14.85 3.76
N GLY A 96 10.56 -13.58 3.43
CA GLY A 96 10.34 -13.10 2.05
C GLY A 96 8.87 -13.10 1.62
N SER A 97 7.92 -13.28 2.55
CA SER A 97 6.50 -13.01 2.32
C SER A 97 6.21 -11.50 2.42
N SER A 98 5.15 -11.03 1.76
CA SER A 98 4.69 -9.63 1.85
C SER A 98 3.24 -9.54 2.34
N LEU A 99 2.95 -8.52 3.16
CA LEU A 99 1.62 -8.17 3.66
C LEU A 99 1.32 -6.71 3.30
N TRP A 100 0.20 -6.46 2.62
CA TRP A 100 -0.20 -5.14 2.17
C TRP A 100 -1.54 -4.81 2.83
N ILE A 101 -1.50 -3.96 3.85
CA ILE A 101 -2.66 -3.51 4.59
C ILE A 101 -3.29 -2.36 3.78
N THR A 102 -4.51 -2.56 3.30
CA THR A 102 -5.24 -1.60 2.46
C THR A 102 -5.84 -0.46 3.28
N GLU A 103 -6.69 0.36 2.68
CA GLU A 103 -7.34 1.48 3.37
C GLU A 103 -8.37 1.02 4.42
N LEU A 104 -8.67 1.90 5.38
CA LEU A 104 -9.65 1.71 6.47
C LEU A 104 -9.44 0.42 7.30
N SER A 105 -8.22 -0.09 7.34
CA SER A 105 -7.89 -1.39 7.90
C SER A 105 -7.35 -1.30 9.32
N ASP A 106 -7.58 -2.35 10.11
CA ASP A 106 -7.14 -2.51 11.49
C ASP A 106 -6.65 -3.96 11.66
N VAL A 107 -5.34 -4.12 11.84
CA VAL A 107 -4.64 -5.41 11.74
C VAL A 107 -3.69 -5.57 12.91
N VAL A 108 -3.68 -6.75 13.54
CA VAL A 108 -2.70 -7.14 14.56
C VAL A 108 -1.84 -8.26 13.99
N LEU A 109 -0.51 -8.12 14.07
CA LEU A 109 0.40 -9.22 13.80
C LEU A 109 0.60 -10.02 15.09
N ASP A 110 0.22 -11.30 15.12
CA ASP A 110 0.37 -12.17 16.28
C ASP A 110 1.25 -13.38 15.92
N ALA A 111 1.97 -13.91 16.90
CA ALA A 111 2.80 -15.11 16.75
C ALA A 111 2.23 -16.18 17.67
N GLU A 112 1.58 -17.18 17.09
CA GLU A 112 1.03 -18.30 17.85
C GLU A 112 2.02 -19.47 17.79
N ILE A 113 2.72 -19.67 18.89
CA ILE A 113 3.62 -20.82 19.09
C ILE A 113 2.75 -21.96 19.63
N PHE A 114 2.27 -22.82 18.74
CA PHE A 114 1.60 -24.07 19.14
C PHE A 114 2.59 -25.11 19.66
N ASP A 115 3.82 -25.13 19.10
CA ASP A 115 4.92 -25.97 19.57
C ASP A 115 6.27 -25.29 19.26
N SER A 116 7.29 -25.67 20.01
CA SER A 116 8.72 -25.41 19.78
C SER A 116 9.18 -25.61 18.33
N LEU A 117 8.57 -26.53 17.58
CA LEU A 117 8.89 -26.83 16.18
C LEU A 117 7.91 -26.21 15.17
N ASN A 118 6.62 -26.07 15.53
CA ASN A 118 5.55 -25.61 14.66
C ASN A 118 5.24 -24.12 14.90
N HIS A 119 5.93 -23.26 14.16
CA HIS A 119 5.69 -21.82 14.17
C HIS A 119 4.53 -21.47 13.22
N GLN A 120 3.49 -20.82 13.74
CA GLN A 120 2.41 -20.25 12.95
C GLN A 120 2.41 -18.73 13.07
N VAL A 121 2.39 -18.05 11.93
CA VAL A 121 2.21 -16.58 11.85
C VAL A 121 0.71 -16.32 11.82
N SER A 122 0.17 -15.56 12.77
CA SER A 122 -1.28 -15.30 12.88
C SER A 122 -1.55 -13.81 12.61
N VAL A 123 -2.12 -13.47 11.46
CA VAL A 123 -2.50 -12.09 11.11
C VAL A 123 -3.98 -11.90 11.44
N ARG A 124 -4.27 -11.16 12.52
CA ARG A 124 -5.67 -10.88 12.90
C ARG A 124 -6.16 -9.62 12.18
N VAL A 125 -7.14 -9.79 11.30
CA VAL A 125 -7.77 -8.70 10.54
C VAL A 125 -9.07 -8.33 11.24
N ASN A 126 -9.06 -7.23 12.00
CA ASN A 126 -10.24 -6.76 12.72
C ASN A 126 -11.22 -6.08 11.74
N ASN A 127 -10.70 -5.22 10.86
CA ASN A 127 -11.45 -4.54 9.81
C ASN A 127 -10.57 -4.29 8.57
N GLY A 128 -11.19 -4.11 7.41
CA GLY A 128 -10.52 -3.81 6.15
C GLY A 128 -9.88 -5.05 5.51
N ALA A 129 -8.86 -4.88 4.67
CA ALA A 129 -8.26 -5.98 3.91
C ALA A 129 -6.72 -6.03 4.00
N VAL A 130 -6.19 -7.24 3.95
CA VAL A 130 -4.76 -7.52 3.85
C VAL A 130 -4.54 -8.38 2.61
N LEU A 131 -3.90 -7.79 1.60
CA LEU A 131 -3.33 -8.57 0.50
C LEU A 131 -2.07 -9.26 1.02
N PHE A 132 -1.79 -10.45 0.49
CA PHE A 132 -0.61 -11.22 0.83
C PHE A 132 0.00 -11.86 -0.40
N ASP A 133 1.33 -11.97 -0.37
CA ASP A 133 2.10 -12.89 -1.20
C ASP A 133 2.98 -13.70 -0.25
N VAL A 134 2.58 -14.94 0.04
CA VAL A 134 3.20 -15.79 1.05
C VAL A 134 4.15 -16.77 0.38
N GLN A 135 5.39 -16.87 0.89
CA GLN A 135 6.36 -17.85 0.45
C GLN A 135 5.95 -19.28 0.85
N LYS A 136 6.44 -20.29 0.13
CA LYS A 136 6.10 -21.68 0.42
C LYS A 136 6.72 -22.11 1.75
N GLN A 137 5.89 -22.18 2.79
CA GLN A 137 6.34 -22.55 4.13
C GLN A 137 6.85 -24.01 4.18
N PRO A 138 7.85 -24.31 5.03
CA PRO A 138 8.21 -25.68 5.40
C PRO A 138 7.02 -26.51 5.90
N THR A 139 7.14 -27.83 5.86
CA THR A 139 6.06 -28.71 6.32
C THR A 139 5.82 -28.52 7.83
N GLY A 140 4.55 -28.42 8.23
CA GLY A 140 4.14 -28.09 9.60
C GLY A 140 3.96 -26.59 9.90
N ARG A 141 4.41 -25.69 9.02
CA ARG A 141 4.25 -24.24 9.18
C ARG A 141 3.16 -23.67 8.26
N THR A 142 2.33 -22.78 8.80
CA THR A 142 1.27 -22.06 8.08
C THR A 142 1.28 -20.58 8.47
N VAL A 143 0.76 -19.75 7.57
CA VAL A 143 0.34 -18.39 7.90
C VAL A 143 -1.18 -18.43 8.06
N ASN A 144 -1.70 -18.04 9.21
CA ASN A 144 -3.12 -18.00 9.50
C ASN A 144 -3.61 -16.56 9.42
N PHE A 145 -4.73 -16.31 8.75
CA PHE A 145 -5.41 -15.02 8.75
C PHE A 145 -6.73 -15.17 9.51
N THR A 146 -6.86 -14.48 10.64
CA THR A 146 -7.96 -14.66 11.59
C THR A 146 -8.86 -13.43 11.60
N THR A 147 -10.17 -13.62 11.50
CA THR A 147 -11.18 -12.57 11.65
C THR A 147 -12.09 -12.87 12.85
N GLY A 148 -13.12 -12.05 13.07
CA GLY A 148 -14.14 -12.33 14.08
C GLY A 148 -15.07 -13.53 13.77
N VAL A 149 -15.02 -14.11 12.56
CA VAL A 149 -15.97 -15.18 12.13
C VAL A 149 -15.31 -16.42 11.52
N ALA A 150 -14.04 -16.35 11.10
CA ALA A 150 -13.33 -17.47 10.51
C ALA A 150 -11.79 -17.27 10.52
N THR A 151 -11.07 -18.36 10.29
CA THR A 151 -9.61 -18.40 10.12
C THR A 151 -9.24 -19.07 8.80
N ALA A 152 -8.46 -18.39 7.97
CA ALA A 152 -7.87 -18.90 6.73
C ALA A 152 -6.44 -19.39 6.98
N ALA A 153 -6.16 -20.67 6.76
CA ALA A 153 -4.83 -21.28 6.87
C ALA A 153 -4.14 -21.33 5.50
N ILE A 154 -2.96 -20.72 5.41
CA ILE A 154 -2.26 -20.41 4.16
C ILE A 154 -0.87 -21.04 4.10
N ARG A 155 -0.51 -21.59 2.93
CA ARG A 155 0.84 -22.07 2.61
C ARG A 155 1.22 -21.80 1.15
N GLY A 156 2.03 -20.77 0.91
CA GLY A 156 2.60 -20.51 -0.42
C GLY A 156 1.60 -19.96 -1.45
N THR A 157 0.71 -19.05 -1.05
CA THR A 157 -0.37 -18.52 -1.88
C THR A 157 -0.30 -17.01 -2.03
N ALA A 158 -1.02 -16.46 -3.01
CA ALA A 158 -1.22 -15.02 -3.19
C ALA A 158 -2.71 -14.68 -3.32
N GLY A 159 -3.14 -13.57 -2.73
CA GLY A 159 -4.55 -13.17 -2.64
C GLY A 159 -4.79 -12.12 -1.55
N PHE A 160 -6.01 -12.07 -1.01
CA PHE A 160 -6.32 -11.25 0.17
C PHE A 160 -7.28 -11.93 1.14
N VAL A 161 -7.19 -11.51 2.40
CA VAL A 161 -8.23 -11.72 3.41
C VAL A 161 -8.76 -10.37 3.86
N ALA A 162 -10.08 -10.24 3.96
CA ALA A 162 -10.75 -9.04 4.44
C ALA A 162 -11.74 -9.36 5.56
N SER A 163 -11.89 -8.42 6.50
CA SER A 163 -12.98 -8.36 7.47
C SER A 163 -13.80 -7.11 7.16
N VAL A 164 -14.97 -7.29 6.54
CA VAL A 164 -15.83 -6.17 6.12
C VAL A 164 -17.23 -6.37 6.66
N ASN A 165 -17.75 -5.37 7.36
CA ASN A 165 -19.07 -5.39 8.01
C ASN A 165 -19.32 -6.60 8.93
N GLY A 166 -18.25 -7.20 9.49
CA GLY A 166 -18.32 -8.40 10.34
C GLY A 166 -18.45 -9.72 9.57
N GLN A 167 -18.07 -9.73 8.29
CA GLN A 167 -17.98 -10.91 7.44
C GLN A 167 -16.53 -11.10 7.00
N MET A 168 -16.11 -12.35 6.79
CA MET A 168 -14.78 -12.64 6.26
C MET A 168 -14.86 -12.88 4.76
N VAL A 169 -13.95 -12.27 4.01
CA VAL A 169 -13.70 -12.63 2.60
C VAL A 169 -12.30 -13.21 2.50
N THR A 170 -12.16 -14.34 1.81
CA THR A 170 -10.88 -14.95 1.42
C THR A 170 -10.90 -15.11 -0.09
N SER A 171 -9.96 -14.49 -0.80
CA SER A 171 -9.98 -14.41 -2.26
C SER A 171 -8.58 -14.66 -2.82
N LEU A 172 -8.43 -15.60 -3.75
CA LEU A 172 -7.12 -16.08 -4.20
C LEU A 172 -6.81 -15.81 -5.66
N LYS A 173 -5.63 -15.24 -5.88
CA LYS A 173 -4.99 -15.08 -7.19
C LYS A 173 -4.19 -16.33 -7.56
N GLN A 174 -3.59 -17.00 -6.57
CA GLN A 174 -2.84 -18.24 -6.77
C GLN A 174 -2.78 -19.09 -5.49
N GLY A 175 -2.93 -20.41 -5.63
CA GLY A 175 -2.73 -21.38 -4.55
C GLY A 175 -4.03 -21.97 -4.00
N LEU A 176 -3.98 -22.43 -2.74
CA LEU A 176 -5.07 -23.10 -2.04
C LEU A 176 -5.08 -22.66 -0.57
N VAL A 177 -6.26 -22.31 -0.05
CA VAL A 177 -6.47 -21.89 1.34
C VAL A 177 -7.64 -22.66 1.94
N SER A 178 -7.43 -23.22 3.13
CA SER A 178 -8.50 -23.80 3.94
C SER A 178 -9.06 -22.74 4.89
N VAL A 179 -10.38 -22.55 4.88
CA VAL A 179 -11.10 -21.59 5.71
C VAL A 179 -11.95 -22.36 6.71
N ASN A 180 -11.77 -22.07 8.00
CA ASN A 180 -12.53 -22.67 9.09
C ASN A 180 -13.35 -21.58 9.78
N SER A 181 -14.67 -21.68 9.73
CA SER A 181 -15.59 -20.79 10.44
C SER A 181 -15.64 -21.11 11.92
N ILE A 182 -15.87 -20.09 12.77
CA ILE A 182 -16.15 -20.29 14.20
C ILE A 182 -17.43 -21.12 14.45
N ALA A 183 -18.31 -21.22 13.45
CA ALA A 183 -19.50 -22.07 13.47
C ALA A 183 -19.18 -23.56 13.20
N GLY A 184 -17.92 -23.94 12.96
CA GLY A 184 -17.49 -25.30 12.64
C GLY A 184 -17.55 -25.66 11.14
N ASN A 185 -18.17 -24.81 10.31
CA ASN A 185 -18.20 -24.99 8.86
C ASN A 185 -16.79 -24.79 8.27
N THR A 186 -16.37 -25.69 7.38
CA THR A 186 -15.10 -25.60 6.67
C THR A 186 -15.34 -25.35 5.18
N GLY A 187 -14.38 -24.68 4.53
CA GLY A 187 -14.40 -24.42 3.10
C GLY A 187 -12.99 -24.38 2.54
N GLU A 188 -12.87 -24.59 1.24
CA GLU A 188 -11.63 -24.48 0.50
C GLU A 188 -11.77 -23.40 -0.57
N VAL A 189 -10.70 -22.63 -0.76
CA VAL A 189 -10.57 -21.62 -1.81
C VAL A 189 -9.38 -22.01 -2.66
N VAL A 190 -9.57 -22.12 -3.97
CA VAL A 190 -8.48 -22.30 -4.93
C VAL A 190 -8.28 -21.02 -5.76
N GLN A 191 -7.30 -21.02 -6.67
CA GLN A 191 -7.06 -19.93 -7.61
C GLN A 191 -8.34 -19.52 -8.36
N ASN A 192 -8.53 -18.20 -8.53
CA ASN A 192 -9.70 -17.58 -9.16
C ASN A 192 -11.02 -17.78 -8.39
N GLN A 193 -10.95 -18.07 -7.09
CA GLN A 193 -12.11 -18.16 -6.21
C GLN A 193 -12.11 -17.12 -5.09
N THR A 194 -13.32 -16.74 -4.70
CA THR A 194 -13.63 -15.85 -3.59
C THR A 194 -14.67 -16.49 -2.70
N LEU A 195 -14.27 -16.80 -1.47
CA LEU A 195 -15.13 -17.37 -0.43
C LEU A 195 -15.48 -16.31 0.61
N ILE A 196 -16.76 -16.19 0.91
CA ILE A 196 -17.32 -15.26 1.88
C ILE A 196 -17.96 -16.05 3.02
N VAL A 197 -17.59 -15.74 4.25
CA VAL A 197 -18.19 -16.28 5.48
C VAL A 197 -19.06 -15.20 6.12
N GLY A 198 -20.38 -15.40 6.09
CA GLY A 198 -21.35 -14.52 6.72
C GLY A 198 -21.32 -14.60 8.26
N LYS A 199 -21.99 -13.65 8.93
CA LYS A 199 -22.12 -13.60 10.40
C LYS A 199 -22.82 -14.83 10.99
N ASN A 200 -23.70 -15.44 10.21
CA ASN A 200 -24.42 -16.68 10.49
C ASN A 200 -23.55 -17.94 10.29
N GLY A 201 -22.29 -17.80 9.84
CA GLY A 201 -21.42 -18.91 9.50
C GLY A 201 -21.72 -19.55 8.14
N VAL A 202 -22.65 -19.01 7.34
CA VAL A 202 -22.90 -19.47 5.97
C VAL A 202 -21.72 -19.12 5.08
N ILE A 203 -21.35 -20.06 4.22
CA ILE A 203 -20.23 -19.97 3.30
C ILE A 203 -20.76 -19.87 1.87
N LYS A 204 -20.46 -18.77 1.17
CA LYS A 204 -20.69 -18.60 -0.27
C LYS A 204 -19.34 -18.63 -0.99
N ASN A 205 -19.18 -19.45 -2.01
CA ASN A 205 -18.00 -19.48 -2.87
C ASN A 205 -18.38 -18.98 -4.28
N LEU A 206 -17.55 -18.11 -4.85
CA LEU A 206 -17.74 -17.45 -6.14
C LEU A 206 -16.50 -17.66 -7.01
N ASN A 207 -16.69 -18.04 -8.27
CA ASN A 207 -15.60 -18.13 -9.25
C ASN A 207 -15.47 -16.78 -9.97
N LEU A 208 -14.54 -15.93 -9.53
CA LEU A 208 -14.33 -14.59 -10.08
C LEU A 208 -12.91 -14.45 -10.65
N LYS A 209 -12.80 -13.96 -11.87
CA LYS A 209 -11.55 -13.71 -12.62
C LYS A 209 -10.71 -12.58 -12.02
N SER A 210 -11.32 -11.75 -11.20
CA SER A 210 -10.75 -10.70 -10.35
C SER A 210 -10.37 -11.21 -8.94
N SER A 211 -10.54 -12.50 -8.62
CA SER A 211 -10.20 -13.03 -7.29
C SER A 211 -8.73 -12.80 -6.94
N GLY A 212 -8.49 -12.41 -5.69
CA GLY A 212 -7.18 -12.08 -5.15
C GLY A 212 -6.55 -10.79 -5.68
N THR A 213 -7.22 -10.04 -6.55
CA THR A 213 -6.74 -8.74 -7.04
C THR A 213 -7.00 -7.62 -6.05
N LYS A 214 -6.20 -6.55 -6.12
CA LYS A 214 -6.44 -5.32 -5.35
C LYS A 214 -7.76 -4.66 -5.74
N ALA A 215 -8.14 -4.71 -7.01
CA ALA A 215 -9.40 -4.14 -7.52
C ALA A 215 -10.62 -4.76 -6.84
N LEU A 216 -10.73 -6.09 -6.78
CA LEU A 216 -11.83 -6.75 -6.09
C LEU A 216 -11.84 -6.45 -4.58
N SER A 217 -10.67 -6.35 -3.94
CA SER A 217 -10.59 -5.98 -2.52
C SER A 217 -11.11 -4.55 -2.24
N MET A 218 -10.94 -3.62 -3.19
CA MET A 218 -11.45 -2.25 -3.11
C MET A 218 -12.94 -2.17 -3.42
N GLU A 219 -13.42 -2.94 -4.40
CA GLU A 219 -14.85 -3.01 -4.71
C GLU A 219 -15.62 -3.60 -3.52
N LEU A 220 -15.13 -4.69 -2.92
CA LEU A 220 -15.67 -5.24 -1.69
C LEU A 220 -15.51 -4.33 -0.46
N ALA A 221 -14.65 -3.31 -0.48
CA ALA A 221 -14.63 -2.30 0.59
C ALA A 221 -15.79 -1.29 0.47
N ASN A 222 -16.47 -1.24 -0.67
CA ASN A 222 -17.60 -0.34 -0.92
C ASN A 222 -18.84 -0.78 -0.13
N VAL A 223 -19.30 0.08 0.79
CA VAL A 223 -20.39 -0.20 1.73
C VAL A 223 -21.71 -0.59 1.02
N ASN A 224 -21.93 -0.11 -0.20
CA ASN A 224 -23.15 -0.38 -0.97
C ASN A 224 -23.38 -1.88 -1.20
N ILE A 225 -22.32 -2.66 -1.43
CA ILE A 225 -22.43 -4.08 -1.77
C ILE A 225 -22.93 -4.89 -0.56
N TRP A 226 -22.42 -4.57 0.64
CA TRP A 226 -22.77 -5.31 1.87
C TRP A 226 -24.15 -5.04 2.43
N GLY A 227 -24.86 -4.01 1.93
CA GLY A 227 -26.25 -3.75 2.32
C GLY A 227 -27.20 -4.90 1.98
N MET A 228 -26.84 -5.73 1.00
CA MET A 228 -27.62 -6.86 0.47
C MET A 228 -27.32 -8.19 1.19
N GLY A 229 -26.13 -8.33 1.80
CA GLY A 229 -25.64 -9.60 2.35
C GLY A 229 -25.17 -10.60 1.27
N PRO A 230 -24.33 -11.60 1.65
CA PRO A 230 -23.66 -12.49 0.68
C PRO A 230 -24.59 -13.56 0.08
N GLU A 231 -25.83 -13.65 0.56
CA GLU A 231 -26.85 -14.59 0.11
C GLU A 231 -27.89 -13.93 -0.81
N SER A 232 -27.80 -12.62 -1.05
CA SER A 232 -28.65 -11.93 -2.03
C SER A 232 -28.17 -12.19 -3.46
N GLU A 233 -29.11 -12.46 -4.37
CA GLU A 233 -28.85 -12.52 -5.81
C GLU A 233 -28.30 -11.19 -6.35
N GLU A 234 -28.69 -10.06 -5.74
CA GLU A 234 -28.21 -8.72 -6.12
C GLU A 234 -26.72 -8.55 -5.82
N PHE A 235 -26.24 -9.15 -4.70
CA PHE A 235 -24.83 -9.15 -4.31
C PHE A 235 -24.00 -9.98 -5.30
N GLU A 236 -24.45 -11.19 -5.62
CA GLU A 236 -23.77 -12.07 -6.58
C GLU A 236 -23.75 -11.48 -8.00
N LYS A 237 -24.88 -10.87 -8.41
CA LYS A 237 -24.98 -10.13 -9.67
C LYS A 237 -24.01 -8.94 -9.71
N ALA A 238 -23.95 -8.11 -8.66
CA ALA A 238 -23.06 -6.95 -8.61
C ALA A 238 -21.58 -7.36 -8.74
N LEU A 239 -21.15 -8.43 -8.08
CA LEU A 239 -19.79 -8.96 -8.22
C LEU A 239 -19.52 -9.57 -9.60
N THR A 240 -20.52 -10.21 -10.20
CA THR A 240 -20.41 -10.79 -11.56
C THR A 240 -20.35 -9.69 -12.63
N ASP A 241 -21.15 -8.63 -12.51
CA ASP A 241 -21.10 -7.47 -13.40
C ASP A 241 -19.73 -6.77 -13.32
N PHE A 242 -19.17 -6.60 -12.11
CA PHE A 242 -17.81 -6.11 -11.91
C PHE A 242 -16.75 -7.03 -12.53
N ASP A 243 -16.87 -8.35 -12.33
CA ASP A 243 -15.89 -9.32 -12.81
C ASP A 243 -15.82 -9.38 -14.34
N ASN A 244 -16.98 -9.27 -15.01
CA ASN A 244 -17.08 -9.23 -16.47
C ASN A 244 -16.41 -7.97 -17.06
N ASP A 245 -16.64 -6.79 -16.46
CA ASP A 245 -15.96 -5.55 -16.87
C ASP A 245 -14.45 -5.63 -16.61
N TYR A 246 -14.05 -6.16 -15.44
CA TYR A 246 -12.65 -6.35 -15.08
C TYR A 246 -11.95 -7.32 -16.04
N GLU A 247 -12.53 -8.47 -16.37
CA GLU A 247 -11.96 -9.44 -17.31
C GLU A 247 -11.75 -8.83 -18.69
N LYS A 248 -12.73 -8.08 -19.22
CA LYS A 248 -12.60 -7.39 -20.51
C LYS A 248 -11.42 -6.40 -20.51
N ARG A 249 -11.35 -5.51 -19.53
CA ARG A 249 -10.26 -4.53 -19.41
C ARG A 249 -8.89 -5.21 -19.19
N ARG A 250 -8.86 -6.32 -18.45
CA ARG A 250 -7.68 -7.15 -18.22
C ARG A 250 -7.18 -7.82 -19.51
N GLU A 251 -8.07 -8.31 -20.37
CA GLU A 251 -7.70 -8.87 -21.68
C GLU A 251 -7.15 -7.81 -22.65
N GLU A 252 -7.75 -6.61 -22.65
CA GLU A 252 -7.23 -5.47 -23.43
C GLU A 252 -5.84 -5.05 -22.94
N PHE A 253 -5.63 -5.01 -21.62
CA PHE A 253 -4.32 -4.73 -21.03
C PHE A 253 -3.27 -5.82 -21.32
N ALA A 254 -3.63 -7.11 -21.20
CA ALA A 254 -2.74 -8.23 -21.48
C ALA A 254 -2.14 -8.19 -22.90
N LYS A 255 -2.91 -7.70 -23.89
CA LYS A 255 -2.44 -7.52 -25.28
C LYS A 255 -1.38 -6.42 -25.43
N LYS A 256 -1.30 -5.47 -24.49
CA LYS A 256 -0.29 -4.38 -24.49
C LYS A 256 1.04 -4.81 -23.85
N VAL A 257 1.01 -5.78 -22.93
CA VAL A 257 2.15 -6.12 -22.06
C VAL A 257 3.05 -7.17 -22.72
N ASN A 258 4.30 -6.78 -22.99
CA ASN A 258 5.39 -7.63 -23.45
C ASN A 258 6.45 -7.71 -22.35
N PHE A 259 6.29 -8.67 -21.43
CA PHE A 259 7.21 -8.91 -20.32
C PHE A 259 8.21 -10.02 -20.68
N ARG A 260 9.52 -9.72 -20.66
CA ARG A 260 10.59 -10.67 -20.96
C ARG A 260 11.58 -10.71 -19.80
N ALA A 261 11.45 -11.72 -18.95
CA ALA A 261 12.29 -11.93 -17.78
C ALA A 261 13.70 -12.41 -18.16
N ASN A 262 14.72 -11.91 -17.47
CA ASN A 262 16.00 -12.62 -17.38
C ASN A 262 15.79 -13.81 -16.42
N PRO A 263 16.22 -15.04 -16.76
CA PRO A 263 16.07 -16.19 -15.87
C PRO A 263 16.94 -16.02 -14.62
N LEU A 264 16.49 -16.58 -13.49
CA LEU A 264 17.31 -16.75 -12.30
C LEU A 264 18.03 -18.10 -12.34
N PRO A 265 19.18 -18.26 -11.65
CA PRO A 265 19.75 -19.57 -11.39
C PRO A 265 18.80 -20.41 -10.52
N ASP A 266 18.81 -21.73 -10.72
CA ASP A 266 17.98 -22.67 -9.94
C ASP A 266 18.30 -22.65 -8.43
N THR A 267 19.51 -22.24 -8.07
CA THR A 267 19.96 -22.09 -6.69
C THR A 267 20.56 -20.71 -6.44
N LEU A 268 20.20 -20.09 -5.31
CA LEU A 268 20.74 -18.83 -4.82
C LEU A 268 21.58 -19.10 -3.57
N MET A 269 22.78 -18.50 -3.53
CA MET A 269 23.72 -18.62 -2.41
C MET A 269 23.69 -17.40 -1.47
N LEU A 270 23.06 -16.30 -1.90
CA LEU A 270 22.92 -15.05 -1.15
C LEU A 270 21.46 -14.83 -0.74
N PRO A 271 21.20 -14.18 0.43
CA PRO A 271 19.86 -13.82 0.87
C PRO A 271 19.26 -12.62 0.10
N SER A 272 19.73 -12.38 -1.11
CA SER A 272 19.24 -11.35 -2.02
C SER A 272 19.36 -11.79 -3.47
N VAL A 273 18.52 -11.22 -4.34
CA VAL A 273 18.62 -11.40 -5.79
C VAL A 273 18.16 -10.15 -6.53
N THR A 274 18.82 -9.85 -7.64
CA THR A 274 18.41 -8.76 -8.54
C THR A 274 17.58 -9.34 -9.67
N LEU A 275 16.29 -9.00 -9.68
CA LEU A 275 15.33 -9.34 -10.71
C LEU A 275 15.46 -8.34 -11.86
N GLN A 276 15.50 -8.83 -13.10
CA GLN A 276 15.61 -7.99 -14.30
C GLN A 276 14.65 -8.48 -15.40
N ALA A 277 14.01 -7.55 -16.10
CA ALA A 277 13.16 -7.85 -17.24
C ALA A 277 13.10 -6.69 -18.24
N ARG A 278 12.82 -6.99 -19.52
CA ARG A 278 12.34 -6.00 -20.48
C ARG A 278 10.82 -5.94 -20.45
N VAL A 279 10.27 -4.73 -20.37
CA VAL A 279 8.84 -4.44 -20.23
C VAL A 279 8.53 -3.15 -21.00
N ASN A 280 7.29 -2.96 -21.45
CA ASN A 280 6.88 -1.69 -22.05
C ASN A 280 7.05 -0.52 -21.05
N PRO A 281 7.63 0.62 -21.46
CA PRO A 281 7.70 1.82 -20.63
C PRO A 281 6.33 2.26 -20.09
N GLY A 282 6.32 2.86 -18.90
CA GLY A 282 5.11 3.38 -18.23
C GLY A 282 4.26 2.33 -17.51
N ILE A 283 4.43 1.04 -17.79
CA ILE A 283 3.79 -0.05 -17.03
C ILE A 283 4.26 -0.02 -15.58
N VAL A 284 3.36 -0.24 -14.62
CA VAL A 284 3.73 -0.41 -13.21
C VAL A 284 3.96 -1.89 -12.92
N VAL A 285 5.18 -2.26 -12.57
CA VAL A 285 5.57 -3.61 -12.18
C VAL A 285 5.64 -3.69 -10.66
N THR A 286 4.96 -4.68 -10.07
CA THR A 286 4.94 -4.92 -8.63
C THR A 286 5.49 -6.31 -8.30
N VAL A 287 6.43 -6.35 -7.36
CA VAL A 287 7.00 -7.59 -6.80
C VAL A 287 7.05 -7.44 -5.28
N MET A 288 6.54 -8.43 -4.53
CA MET A 288 6.49 -8.42 -3.06
C MET A 288 5.88 -7.15 -2.44
N GLY A 289 4.91 -6.53 -3.14
CA GLY A 289 4.19 -5.32 -2.71
C GLY A 289 4.91 -4.00 -2.91
N GLU A 290 6.11 -4.02 -3.49
CA GLU A 290 6.79 -2.82 -3.93
C GLU A 290 6.62 -2.65 -5.44
N SER A 291 6.22 -1.45 -5.85
CA SER A 291 5.75 -1.13 -7.21
C SER A 291 6.64 -0.06 -7.83
N ASP A 292 7.16 -0.33 -9.03
CA ASP A 292 7.99 0.60 -9.80
C ASP A 292 7.38 0.84 -11.18
N THR A 293 7.40 2.09 -11.65
CA THR A 293 7.04 2.43 -13.04
C THR A 293 8.24 2.14 -13.95
N VAL A 294 8.02 1.37 -15.01
CA VAL A 294 9.07 1.01 -15.98
C VAL A 294 9.55 2.28 -16.71
N PRO A 295 10.87 2.57 -16.71
CA PRO A 295 11.43 3.75 -17.36
C PRO A 295 11.36 3.68 -18.89
N GLU A 296 11.66 4.79 -19.57
CA GLU A 296 11.68 4.90 -21.04
C GLU A 296 12.62 3.91 -21.73
N SER A 297 13.67 3.43 -21.05
CA SER A 297 14.55 2.37 -21.55
C SER A 297 13.87 1.00 -21.69
N GLY A 298 12.69 0.81 -21.09
CA GLY A 298 11.98 -0.47 -21.06
C GLY A 298 12.65 -1.55 -20.21
N ILE A 299 13.62 -1.19 -19.36
CA ILE A 299 14.32 -2.12 -18.48
C ILE A 299 13.80 -1.95 -17.05
N TYR A 300 13.16 -3.00 -16.54
CA TYR A 300 12.82 -3.15 -15.12
C TYR A 300 13.97 -3.85 -14.40
N GLN A 301 14.39 -3.31 -13.26
CA GLN A 301 15.39 -3.93 -12.39
C GLN A 301 15.03 -3.67 -10.92
N ARG A 302 15.05 -4.73 -10.10
CA ARG A 302 14.75 -4.63 -8.66
C ARG A 302 15.53 -5.65 -7.85
N THR A 303 16.25 -5.22 -6.83
CA THR A 303 16.87 -6.11 -5.85
C THR A 303 15.89 -6.42 -4.72
N VAL A 304 15.78 -7.70 -4.37
CA VAL A 304 14.93 -8.24 -3.31
C VAL A 304 15.81 -8.92 -2.27
N GLU A 305 15.45 -8.80 -0.99
CA GLU A 305 16.22 -9.30 0.17
C GLU A 305 15.30 -10.06 1.14
N TRP A 306 15.80 -11.12 1.76
CA TRP A 306 15.15 -11.89 2.83
C TRP A 306 16.15 -12.20 3.97
N ALA A 307 15.73 -12.89 5.03
CA ALA A 307 16.63 -13.32 6.10
C ALA A 307 17.55 -14.46 5.66
N ASP A 308 18.78 -14.48 6.15
CA ASP A 308 19.80 -15.49 5.88
C ASP A 308 19.43 -16.89 6.35
N ASP A 309 18.53 -17.02 7.33
CA ASP A 309 17.98 -18.30 7.80
C ASP A 309 16.81 -18.85 6.96
N SER A 310 16.34 -18.09 5.96
CA SER A 310 15.09 -18.37 5.25
C SER A 310 15.25 -19.35 4.06
N TYR A 311 15.87 -20.50 4.31
CA TYR A 311 16.20 -21.49 3.29
C TYR A 311 14.99 -22.14 2.59
N GLY A 312 15.23 -22.62 1.37
CA GLY A 312 14.27 -23.38 0.58
C GLY A 312 13.72 -22.62 -0.63
N PRO A 313 12.60 -23.10 -1.22
CA PRO A 313 12.05 -22.54 -2.45
C PRO A 313 11.63 -21.07 -2.30
N LYS A 314 12.15 -20.21 -3.18
CA LYS A 314 11.76 -18.81 -3.32
C LYS A 314 10.93 -18.62 -4.58
N ARG A 315 9.84 -17.86 -4.44
CA ARG A 315 8.94 -17.45 -5.53
C ARG A 315 8.88 -15.92 -5.55
N PHE A 316 9.10 -15.33 -6.72
CA PHE A 316 8.92 -13.90 -6.93
C PHE A 316 7.87 -13.72 -8.02
N SER A 317 6.60 -13.60 -7.60
CA SER A 317 5.48 -13.38 -8.50
C SER A 317 5.42 -11.92 -8.93
N VAL A 318 5.32 -11.70 -10.24
CA VAL A 318 5.38 -10.38 -10.87
C VAL A 318 4.01 -10.00 -11.36
N THR A 319 3.50 -8.89 -10.86
CA THR A 319 2.24 -8.31 -11.31
C THR A 319 2.52 -7.05 -12.13
N CYS A 320 2.11 -7.01 -13.40
CA CYS A 320 2.06 -5.75 -14.14
C CYS A 320 0.69 -5.11 -13.97
N SER A 321 0.64 -3.79 -14.01
CA SER A 321 -0.57 -3.01 -13.80
C SER A 321 -0.61 -1.69 -14.58
N GLU A 322 -1.82 -1.27 -14.91
CA GLU A 322 -2.18 0.04 -15.50
C GLU A 322 -3.47 0.50 -14.81
N GLY A 323 -3.36 1.45 -13.89
CA GLY A 323 -4.47 1.89 -13.05
C GLY A 323 -4.92 0.82 -12.05
N ASP A 324 -6.19 0.41 -12.12
CA ASP A 324 -6.79 -0.63 -11.28
C ASP A 324 -6.66 -2.06 -11.88
N ILE A 325 -6.24 -2.18 -13.14
CA ILE A 325 -6.08 -3.47 -13.81
C ILE A 325 -4.72 -4.08 -13.49
N GLU A 326 -4.72 -5.36 -13.09
CA GLU A 326 -3.52 -6.15 -12.83
C GLU A 326 -3.55 -7.52 -13.53
N ILE A 327 -2.37 -7.97 -14.00
CA ILE A 327 -2.12 -9.32 -14.54
C ILE A 327 -0.84 -9.91 -13.94
N GLU A 328 -0.80 -11.24 -13.76
CA GLU A 328 0.46 -11.93 -13.50
C GLU A 328 1.26 -11.98 -14.82
N CYS A 329 2.42 -11.33 -14.83
CA CYS A 329 3.29 -11.24 -16.01
C CYS A 329 4.32 -12.36 -16.07
N PHE A 330 4.84 -12.74 -14.91
CA PHE A 330 5.87 -13.75 -14.76
C PHE A 330 5.92 -14.22 -13.30
N THR A 331 6.49 -15.38 -13.05
CA THR A 331 6.85 -15.81 -11.69
C THR A 331 8.24 -16.44 -11.75
N TRP A 332 9.23 -15.76 -11.17
CA TRP A 332 10.55 -16.36 -10.96
C TRP A 332 10.49 -17.40 -9.84
N LYS A 333 11.26 -18.48 -10.00
CA LYS A 333 11.42 -19.55 -9.02
C LYS A 333 12.91 -19.85 -8.90
N SER A 334 13.35 -20.12 -7.67
CA SER A 334 14.72 -20.55 -7.36
C SER A 334 14.71 -21.22 -5.97
N ASN A 335 15.83 -21.78 -5.54
CA ASN A 335 15.99 -22.38 -4.22
C ASN A 335 17.13 -21.67 -3.46
N TYR A 336 16.82 -21.03 -2.33
CA TYR A 336 17.86 -20.42 -1.48
C TYR A 336 18.47 -21.48 -0.56
N THR A 337 19.77 -21.73 -0.69
CA THR A 337 20.50 -22.70 0.13
C THR A 337 21.46 -22.01 1.10
N PRO A 338 21.70 -22.58 2.29
CA PRO A 338 22.74 -22.06 3.17
C PRO A 338 24.08 -22.04 2.43
N PRO A 339 24.92 -20.99 2.61
CA PRO A 339 26.30 -21.06 2.16
C PRO A 339 26.93 -22.28 2.83
N SER A 340 27.49 -23.18 2.02
CA SER A 340 28.14 -24.38 2.54
C SER A 340 29.25 -23.95 3.49
N LYS A 341 29.04 -24.14 4.79
CA LYS A 341 30.04 -23.82 5.82
C LYS A 341 31.33 -24.52 5.37
N PRO A 342 32.43 -23.78 5.09
CA PRO A 342 33.64 -24.40 4.57
C PRO A 342 34.03 -25.50 5.55
N ALA A 343 34.17 -26.73 5.03
CA ALA A 343 34.71 -27.83 5.80
C ALA A 343 36.07 -27.36 6.30
N GLY A 344 36.25 -27.38 7.63
CA GLY A 344 37.35 -26.64 8.23
C GLY A 344 38.70 -27.18 7.79
N ASP A 345 39.57 -26.28 7.38
CA ASP A 345 41.03 -26.36 7.56
C ASP A 345 41.60 -24.93 7.48
N ASP A 346 42.69 -24.68 8.20
CA ASP A 346 43.27 -23.35 8.38
C ASP A 346 43.97 -22.83 7.09
N ALA A 347 43.26 -22.09 6.23
CA ALA A 347 43.87 -21.40 5.08
C ALA A 347 43.16 -20.10 4.61
N SER A 348 43.81 -18.96 4.89
CA SER A 348 43.75 -17.65 4.18
C SER A 348 42.40 -17.12 3.63
N ALA A 349 41.90 -16.03 4.24
CA ALA A 349 40.64 -15.35 3.93
C ALA A 349 40.66 -14.41 2.69
N ASP A 350 41.25 -14.83 1.56
CA ASP A 350 41.53 -13.92 0.42
C ASP A 350 40.90 -14.35 -0.93
N SER A 351 40.16 -15.47 -0.97
CA SER A 351 39.59 -16.04 -2.22
C SER A 351 38.13 -15.66 -2.49
N ALA A 352 37.31 -15.42 -1.45
CA ALA A 352 35.88 -15.18 -1.60
C ALA A 352 35.55 -13.88 -2.38
N ALA A 353 36.26 -12.79 -2.10
CA ALA A 353 36.03 -11.48 -2.73
C ALA A 353 36.38 -11.43 -4.23
N ARG A 354 37.07 -12.44 -4.78
CA ARG A 354 37.47 -12.50 -6.19
C ARG A 354 36.44 -13.17 -7.10
N ALA A 355 35.60 -14.05 -6.57
CA ALA A 355 34.54 -14.70 -7.36
C ALA A 355 33.42 -13.70 -7.73
N ASP A 356 33.02 -12.86 -6.78
CA ASP A 356 31.95 -11.87 -6.96
C ASP A 356 32.26 -10.82 -8.04
N SER A 357 33.54 -10.44 -8.18
CA SER A 357 33.95 -9.45 -9.19
C SER A 357 33.90 -9.95 -10.63
N ILE A 358 34.03 -11.26 -10.85
CA ILE A 358 34.08 -11.84 -12.21
C ILE A 358 32.66 -12.06 -12.73
N ALA A 359 31.79 -12.70 -11.94
CA ALA A 359 30.40 -12.95 -12.34
C ALA A 359 29.60 -11.65 -12.55
N ALA A 360 29.85 -10.62 -11.73
CA ALA A 360 29.24 -9.30 -11.92
C ALA A 360 29.77 -8.56 -13.16
N ALA A 361 31.06 -8.73 -13.50
CA ALA A 361 31.67 -8.14 -14.69
C ALA A 361 31.15 -8.80 -15.98
N GLU A 362 31.08 -10.13 -16.05
CA GLU A 362 30.58 -10.85 -17.23
C GLU A 362 29.10 -10.51 -17.52
N ALA A 363 28.26 -10.39 -16.47
CA ALA A 363 26.87 -9.96 -16.61
C ALA A 363 26.75 -8.50 -17.07
N ALA A 364 27.62 -7.61 -16.59
CA ALA A 364 27.65 -6.20 -17.01
C ALA A 364 28.16 -6.04 -18.45
N GLU A 365 29.16 -6.81 -18.86
CA GLU A 365 29.73 -6.79 -20.21
C GLU A 365 28.73 -7.33 -21.25
N ALA A 366 28.01 -8.41 -20.93
CA ALA A 366 26.93 -8.91 -21.78
C ALA A 366 25.80 -7.88 -21.95
N ALA A 367 25.39 -7.21 -20.86
CA ALA A 367 24.37 -6.15 -20.91
C ALA A 367 24.84 -4.91 -21.70
N ALA A 368 26.12 -4.52 -21.56
CA ALA A 368 26.71 -3.42 -22.30
C ALA A 368 26.83 -3.72 -23.80
N ALA A 369 27.21 -4.95 -24.17
CA ALA A 369 27.29 -5.39 -25.57
C ALA A 369 25.90 -5.38 -26.25
N GLU A 370 24.85 -5.83 -25.55
CA GLU A 370 23.49 -5.80 -26.10
C GLU A 370 22.92 -4.37 -26.19
N ALA A 371 23.24 -3.50 -25.23
CA ALA A 371 22.90 -2.08 -25.29
C ALA A 371 23.59 -1.36 -26.46
N ALA A 372 24.88 -1.60 -26.69
CA ALA A 372 25.63 -1.06 -27.82
C ALA A 372 25.09 -1.57 -29.17
N ALA A 373 24.64 -2.82 -29.24
CA ALA A 373 23.97 -3.35 -30.43
C ALA A 373 22.62 -2.67 -30.71
N ALA A 374 21.83 -2.40 -29.66
CA ALA A 374 20.56 -1.68 -29.76
C ALA A 374 20.76 -0.21 -30.17
N GLU A 375 21.76 0.48 -29.63
CA GLU A 375 22.10 1.86 -30.00
C GLU A 375 22.58 1.95 -31.46
N LYS A 376 23.40 0.99 -31.92
CA LYS A 376 23.81 0.91 -33.33
C LYS A 376 22.62 0.68 -34.27
N ALA A 377 21.68 -0.18 -33.90
CA ALA A 377 20.45 -0.41 -34.67
C ALA A 377 19.49 0.80 -34.68
N ALA A 378 19.52 1.63 -33.63
CA ALA A 378 18.80 2.92 -33.61
C ALA A 378 19.49 3.97 -34.51
N ALA A 379 20.83 4.03 -34.49
CA ALA A 379 21.61 4.92 -35.33
C ALA A 379 21.44 4.64 -36.83
N GLU A 380 21.41 3.36 -37.25
CA GLU A 380 21.14 2.98 -38.65
C GLU A 380 19.72 3.38 -39.11
N LYS A 381 18.72 3.36 -38.20
CA LYS A 381 17.38 3.88 -38.51
C LYS A 381 17.32 5.40 -38.59
N ALA A 382 18.16 6.13 -37.86
CA ALA A 382 18.28 7.58 -37.96
C ALA A 382 18.97 8.03 -39.26
N ALA A 383 19.97 7.26 -39.74
CA ALA A 383 20.72 7.57 -40.95
C ALA A 383 19.88 7.50 -42.26
N GLY A 384 18.74 6.81 -42.25
CA GLY A 384 17.85 6.66 -43.42
C GLY A 384 17.01 7.90 -43.78
N LYS A 385 17.04 8.98 -42.97
CA LYS A 385 16.30 10.22 -43.22
C LYS A 385 17.15 11.44 -42.86
N ASN A 386 17.97 11.92 -43.80
CA ASN A 386 18.25 13.36 -44.02
C ASN A 386 19.22 13.54 -45.20
N ALA A 387 18.67 13.77 -46.39
CA ALA A 387 19.43 14.10 -47.60
C ALA A 387 18.87 15.37 -48.28
N ALA A 388 18.81 16.48 -47.53
CA ALA A 388 18.61 17.84 -48.06
C ALA A 388 19.00 18.89 -47.01
N GLY A 389 19.63 19.99 -47.42
CA GLY A 389 19.91 21.17 -46.57
C GLY A 389 21.36 21.27 -46.07
N LYS A 390 22.13 22.23 -46.61
CA LYS A 390 23.56 22.45 -46.34
C LYS A 390 23.80 23.91 -45.90
N LYS A 391 24.81 24.13 -45.03
CA LYS A 391 25.31 25.42 -44.49
C LYS A 391 24.36 26.09 -43.46
N ALA A 392 24.81 26.71 -42.37
CA ALA A 392 26.04 27.46 -42.17
C ALA A 392 26.44 27.58 -40.67
N ASP A 393 27.73 27.84 -40.48
CA ASP A 393 28.40 28.55 -39.38
C ASP A 393 28.54 27.94 -37.98
N GLN A 394 29.72 28.23 -37.44
CA GLN A 394 30.42 27.58 -36.35
C GLN A 394 30.74 28.66 -35.31
N ALA A 395 30.37 28.46 -34.05
CA ALA A 395 30.73 29.36 -32.96
C ALA A 395 30.96 28.59 -31.66
N ASP A 396 32.22 28.35 -31.34
CA ASP A 396 32.68 28.05 -29.98
C ASP A 396 32.49 29.28 -29.07
N ALA A 397 32.04 29.08 -27.82
CA ALA A 397 32.53 29.83 -26.65
C ALA A 397 31.91 29.37 -25.31
N SER A 398 32.77 28.86 -24.43
CA SER A 398 32.76 29.05 -22.96
C SER A 398 31.41 29.01 -22.19
N ALA A 399 31.10 27.86 -21.59
CA ALA A 399 30.21 27.79 -20.44
C ALA A 399 30.95 28.25 -19.16
N ALA A 400 30.84 29.53 -18.81
CA ALA A 400 31.31 30.03 -17.52
C ALA A 400 30.43 29.49 -16.38
N ASN A 401 31.05 28.89 -15.36
CA ASN A 401 30.35 28.31 -14.22
C ASN A 401 29.92 29.41 -13.22
N GLU A 402 28.95 30.24 -13.60
CA GLU A 402 28.32 31.20 -12.69
C GLU A 402 27.60 30.45 -11.57
N LYS A 403 28.14 30.56 -10.36
CA LYS A 403 27.58 30.00 -9.13
C LYS A 403 26.34 30.80 -8.72
N LYS A 404 25.25 30.57 -9.46
CA LYS A 404 23.98 31.32 -9.37
C LYS A 404 23.44 31.32 -7.94
N THR A 405 23.47 32.49 -7.31
CA THR A 405 22.98 32.73 -5.97
C THR A 405 21.46 32.60 -5.94
N THR A 406 20.95 31.46 -5.44
CA THR A 406 19.51 31.20 -5.34
C THR A 406 18.86 32.15 -4.34
N LYS A 407 17.85 32.89 -4.80
CA LYS A 407 17.11 33.84 -3.96
C LYS A 407 16.24 33.06 -2.97
N ASN A 408 16.28 33.42 -1.69
CA ASN A 408 15.46 32.75 -0.67
C ASN A 408 14.04 33.33 -0.67
N VAL A 409 13.11 32.66 -1.36
CA VAL A 409 11.71 33.10 -1.53
C VAL A 409 10.77 32.45 -0.51
N ASN A 410 9.88 33.25 0.10
CA ASN A 410 8.91 32.78 1.09
C ASN A 410 7.55 32.40 0.47
N VAL A 411 7.52 31.27 -0.25
CA VAL A 411 6.31 30.76 -0.91
C VAL A 411 5.37 30.06 0.08
N SER A 412 4.06 30.21 -0.11
CA SER A 412 3.01 29.52 0.63
C SER A 412 1.88 29.05 -0.31
N LEU A 413 1.15 28.01 0.08
CA LEU A 413 0.00 27.46 -0.67
C LEU A 413 -1.31 27.90 -0.03
N LYS A 414 -2.22 28.46 -0.84
CA LYS A 414 -3.62 28.72 -0.47
C LYS A 414 -4.53 27.80 -1.27
N LEU A 415 -5.35 27.01 -0.58
CA LEU A 415 -6.41 26.23 -1.20
C LEU A 415 -7.64 27.11 -1.39
N VAL A 416 -8.37 26.94 -2.50
CA VAL A 416 -9.74 27.46 -2.61
C VAL A 416 -10.66 26.50 -1.85
N GLY A 417 -11.56 27.05 -1.02
CA GLY A 417 -12.44 26.28 -0.15
C GLY A 417 -11.73 25.69 1.08
N GLY A 418 -12.45 24.84 1.84
CA GLY A 418 -11.91 24.19 3.04
C GLY A 418 -10.82 23.15 2.73
N LYS A 419 -9.98 22.78 3.72
CA LYS A 419 -9.02 21.68 3.55
C LYS A 419 -9.70 20.34 3.28
N THR A 420 -10.85 20.12 3.90
CA THR A 420 -11.76 19.00 3.61
C THR A 420 -13.07 19.56 3.08
N GLU A 421 -13.59 19.01 1.98
CA GLU A 421 -14.92 19.31 1.46
C GLU A 421 -15.79 18.06 1.41
N ARG A 422 -16.97 18.13 2.02
CA ARG A 422 -17.98 17.07 2.01
C ARG A 422 -18.96 17.36 0.86
N LYS A 423 -19.11 16.42 -0.07
CA LYS A 423 -19.93 16.54 -1.27
C LYS A 423 -20.96 15.42 -1.33
N HIS A 424 -22.23 15.82 -1.27
CA HIS A 424 -23.32 14.91 -1.56
C HIS A 424 -23.46 14.74 -3.08
N LEU A 425 -23.78 13.53 -3.51
CA LEU A 425 -24.06 13.18 -4.89
C LEU A 425 -25.27 12.25 -4.94
N ASP A 426 -26.29 12.70 -5.67
CA ASP A 426 -27.48 11.91 -5.96
C ASP A 426 -27.20 10.89 -7.08
N PRO A 427 -27.61 9.62 -6.91
CA PRO A 427 -27.67 8.67 -8.02
C PRO A 427 -28.55 9.25 -9.16
N PRO A 428 -28.19 9.01 -10.44
CA PRO A 428 -27.26 7.99 -10.91
C PRO A 428 -25.80 8.44 -11.06
N ALA A 429 -25.41 9.64 -10.60
CA ALA A 429 -24.08 10.17 -10.86
C ALA A 429 -22.96 9.37 -10.13
N PRO A 430 -22.04 8.70 -10.86
CA PRO A 430 -21.08 7.78 -10.24
C PRO A 430 -19.83 8.47 -9.69
N GLU A 431 -19.61 9.75 -10.02
CA GLU A 431 -18.39 10.49 -9.68
C GLU A 431 -18.62 12.01 -9.56
N TYR A 432 -17.88 12.64 -8.64
CA TYR A 432 -17.79 14.09 -8.48
C TYR A 432 -16.69 14.64 -9.37
N LYS A 433 -17.08 15.41 -10.40
CA LYS A 433 -16.15 16.17 -11.26
C LYS A 433 -16.01 17.58 -10.73
N THR A 434 -14.78 18.01 -10.46
CA THR A 434 -14.49 19.36 -9.98
C THR A 434 -13.09 19.80 -10.40
N ASN A 435 -12.83 21.11 -10.36
CA ASN A 435 -11.48 21.63 -10.47
C ASN A 435 -10.90 21.82 -9.07
N LEU A 436 -9.81 21.13 -8.77
CA LEU A 436 -8.96 21.41 -7.61
C LEU A 436 -8.26 22.75 -7.85
N LYS A 437 -8.78 23.82 -7.23
CA LYS A 437 -8.22 25.17 -7.36
C LYS A 437 -7.32 25.53 -6.17
N PHE A 438 -6.13 26.05 -6.45
CA PHE A 438 -5.20 26.55 -5.44
C PHE A 438 -4.32 27.66 -6.01
N SER A 439 -3.75 28.48 -5.14
CA SER A 439 -2.86 29.59 -5.51
C SER A 439 -1.60 29.67 -4.67
N LEU A 440 -0.57 30.24 -5.27
CA LEU A 440 0.71 30.58 -4.69
C LEU A 440 0.59 31.97 -4.03
N ALA A 441 1.02 32.08 -2.77
CA ALA A 441 0.98 33.34 -2.03
C ALA A 441 2.32 33.62 -1.33
N GLY A 442 2.63 34.90 -1.11
CA GLY A 442 3.92 35.33 -0.55
C GLY A 442 5.03 35.49 -1.59
N ILE A 443 4.70 35.44 -2.88
CA ILE A 443 5.63 35.62 -4.01
C ILE A 443 5.15 36.73 -4.93
N THR A 444 6.10 37.36 -5.64
CA THR A 444 5.80 38.26 -6.77
C THR A 444 5.98 37.52 -8.09
N ASP A 445 5.49 38.09 -9.20
CA ASP A 445 5.64 37.48 -10.53
C ASP A 445 7.12 37.30 -10.94
N ALA A 446 8.02 38.18 -10.46
CA ALA A 446 9.46 38.04 -10.66
C ALA A 446 10.04 36.81 -9.94
N ASP A 447 9.48 36.45 -8.77
CA ASP A 447 9.93 35.32 -7.95
C ASP A 447 9.39 33.97 -8.44
N ILE A 448 8.41 33.94 -9.36
CA ILE A 448 7.91 32.70 -9.98
C ILE A 448 9.07 31.91 -10.61
N SER A 449 10.06 32.62 -11.15
CA SER A 449 11.27 32.04 -11.74
C SER A 449 12.13 31.22 -10.78
N GLU A 450 11.94 31.31 -9.45
CA GLU A 450 12.62 30.50 -8.43
C GLU A 450 11.89 29.18 -8.11
N ILE A 451 10.71 28.96 -8.69
CA ILE A 451 9.97 27.70 -8.57
C ILE A 451 10.49 26.72 -9.63
N ALA A 452 10.78 25.49 -9.23
CA ALA A 452 11.23 24.42 -10.10
C ALA A 452 10.05 23.58 -10.64
N SER A 453 9.07 23.28 -9.79
CA SER A 453 7.83 22.63 -10.22
C SER A 453 6.68 22.81 -9.22
N VAL A 454 5.46 22.65 -9.72
CA VAL A 454 4.24 22.43 -8.93
C VAL A 454 3.67 21.08 -9.32
N THR A 455 3.40 20.20 -8.36
CA THR A 455 2.94 18.83 -8.63
C THR A 455 1.76 18.48 -7.73
N VAL A 456 0.66 18.02 -8.34
CA VAL A 456 -0.50 17.45 -7.64
C VAL A 456 -0.42 15.93 -7.70
N LYS A 457 -0.57 15.29 -6.56
CA LYS A 457 -0.50 13.84 -6.40
C LYS A 457 -1.74 13.28 -5.71
N ARG A 458 -2.10 12.04 -6.02
CA ARG A 458 -3.15 11.26 -5.34
C ARG A 458 -2.63 9.84 -5.15
N LYS A 459 -2.80 9.24 -3.97
CA LYS A 459 -2.24 7.91 -3.61
C LYS A 459 -0.73 7.75 -3.92
N GLY A 460 0.03 8.85 -3.98
CA GLY A 460 1.45 8.89 -4.33
C GLY A 460 1.77 9.11 -5.82
N GLU A 461 0.83 8.81 -6.70
CA GLU A 461 0.93 8.99 -8.16
C GLU A 461 0.76 10.47 -8.55
N VAL A 462 1.39 10.90 -9.64
CA VAL A 462 1.29 12.27 -10.15
C VAL A 462 0.03 12.40 -11.00
N VAL A 463 -0.93 13.20 -10.52
CA VAL A 463 -2.15 13.55 -11.27
C VAL A 463 -1.87 14.64 -12.30
N GLN A 464 -1.06 15.64 -11.90
CA GLN A 464 -0.65 16.75 -12.77
C GLN A 464 0.69 17.30 -12.30
N SER A 465 1.59 17.63 -13.23
CA SER A 465 2.81 18.41 -12.94
C SER A 465 2.89 19.64 -13.84
N PHE A 466 3.43 20.72 -13.29
CA PHE A 466 3.72 21.97 -13.97
C PHE A 466 5.19 22.30 -13.76
N ASN A 467 6.02 22.02 -14.77
CA ASN A 467 7.46 22.29 -14.74
C ASN A 467 7.76 23.72 -15.21
N ASN A 468 6.93 24.26 -16.12
CA ASN A 468 6.98 25.65 -16.56
C ASN A 468 5.97 26.47 -15.75
N VAL A 469 6.37 26.84 -14.53
CA VAL A 469 5.56 27.64 -13.61
C VAL A 469 5.53 29.07 -14.12
N SER A 470 4.35 29.56 -14.53
CA SER A 470 4.15 30.91 -15.09
C SER A 470 2.91 31.63 -14.54
N ALA A 471 2.18 30.99 -13.63
CA ALA A 471 0.94 31.51 -13.05
C ALA A 471 0.95 31.41 -11.53
N LEU A 472 0.23 32.31 -10.86
CA LEU A 472 0.02 32.26 -9.40
C LEU A 472 -1.18 31.40 -8.99
N THR A 473 -2.06 31.04 -9.93
CA THR A 473 -3.27 30.25 -9.66
C THR A 473 -3.33 29.05 -10.59
N TYR A 474 -3.69 27.90 -10.03
CA TYR A 474 -3.76 26.61 -10.71
C TYR A 474 -5.14 25.99 -10.54
N GLU A 475 -5.62 25.39 -11.61
CA GLU A 475 -6.80 24.52 -11.61
C GLU A 475 -6.40 23.16 -12.18
N VAL A 476 -6.68 22.10 -11.43
CA VAL A 476 -6.47 20.72 -11.90
C VAL A 476 -7.82 20.00 -11.93
N PRO A 477 -8.32 19.55 -13.09
CA PRO A 477 -9.55 18.78 -13.14
C PRO A 477 -9.35 17.44 -12.42
N VAL A 478 -10.26 17.09 -11.52
CA VAL A 478 -10.22 15.85 -10.75
C VAL A 478 -11.59 15.17 -10.76
N SER A 479 -11.59 13.84 -10.79
CA SER A 479 -12.79 13.01 -10.65
C SER A 479 -12.68 12.08 -9.45
N ILE A 480 -13.77 11.97 -8.68
CA ILE A 480 -13.80 11.29 -7.39
C ILE A 480 -15.04 10.40 -7.33
N LYS A 481 -14.88 9.08 -7.25
CA LYS A 481 -15.99 8.12 -7.24
C LYS A 481 -16.93 8.34 -6.05
N LEU A 482 -18.21 8.02 -6.23
CA LEU A 482 -19.21 8.03 -5.16
C LEU A 482 -18.78 7.14 -3.98
N ASN A 483 -19.11 7.56 -2.76
CA ASN A 483 -18.73 6.90 -1.50
C ASN A 483 -17.21 6.74 -1.28
N THR A 484 -16.38 7.54 -1.95
CA THR A 484 -14.92 7.58 -1.71
C THR A 484 -14.48 8.87 -1.04
N ILE A 485 -13.41 8.75 -0.24
CA ILE A 485 -12.62 9.89 0.23
C ILE A 485 -11.43 10.02 -0.73
N ALA A 486 -11.13 11.22 -1.21
CA ALA A 486 -10.03 11.49 -2.13
C ALA A 486 -9.11 12.58 -1.59
N LYS A 487 -7.83 12.24 -1.43
CA LYS A 487 -6.79 13.06 -0.80
C LYS A 487 -5.72 13.44 -1.82
N PHE A 488 -5.65 14.73 -2.12
CA PHE A 488 -4.74 15.31 -3.10
C PHE A 488 -3.62 16.07 -2.39
N ASP A 489 -2.39 15.56 -2.50
CA ASP A 489 -1.19 16.22 -2.00
C ASP A 489 -0.64 17.18 -3.07
N ILE A 490 -0.48 18.45 -2.72
CA ILE A 490 0.04 19.50 -3.60
C ILE A 490 1.43 19.87 -3.09
N GLU A 491 2.45 19.61 -3.90
CA GLU A 491 3.86 19.90 -3.63
C GLU A 491 4.36 21.03 -4.55
N ILE A 492 5.02 22.04 -3.97
CA ILE A 492 5.88 22.97 -4.70
C ILE A 492 7.32 22.58 -4.40
N ALA A 493 8.15 22.45 -5.44
CA ALA A 493 9.60 22.39 -5.31
C ALA A 493 10.21 23.72 -5.78
N LEU A 494 11.07 24.33 -4.96
CA LEU A 494 11.85 25.52 -5.33
C LEU A 494 13.21 25.11 -5.92
N LYS A 495 13.83 25.98 -6.72
CA LYS A 495 15.18 25.78 -7.27
C LYS A 495 16.27 25.74 -6.19
N SER A 496 15.98 26.25 -5.00
CA SER A 496 16.79 26.06 -3.78
C SER A 496 16.69 24.66 -3.15
N GLY A 497 15.88 23.75 -3.70
CA GLY A 497 15.63 22.42 -3.16
C GLY A 497 14.59 22.35 -2.03
N LYS A 498 14.18 23.50 -1.48
CA LYS A 498 13.10 23.57 -0.48
C LYS A 498 11.77 23.10 -1.08
N LYS A 499 11.05 22.26 -0.34
CA LYS A 499 9.73 21.75 -0.71
C LYS A 499 8.65 22.26 0.24
N ILE A 500 7.50 22.63 -0.31
CA ILE A 500 6.32 23.10 0.43
C ILE A 500 5.16 22.19 0.05
N ARG A 501 4.39 21.72 1.04
CA ARG A 501 3.28 20.78 0.83
C ARG A 501 2.01 21.26 1.50
N THR A 502 0.88 21.04 0.87
CA THR A 502 -0.46 21.08 1.49
C THR A 502 -1.29 19.92 0.95
N THR A 503 -2.43 19.65 1.58
CA THR A 503 -3.33 18.56 1.18
C THR A 503 -4.76 19.05 1.13
N LYS A 504 -5.50 18.65 0.09
CA LYS A 504 -6.95 18.83 -0.06
C LYS A 504 -7.63 17.47 0.02
N THR A 505 -8.68 17.34 0.82
CA THR A 505 -9.51 16.14 0.91
C THR A 505 -10.92 16.44 0.40
N TYR A 506 -11.47 15.52 -0.38
CA TYR A 506 -12.89 15.49 -0.73
C TYR A 506 -13.51 14.22 -0.14
N GLU A 507 -14.65 14.34 0.53
CA GLU A 507 -15.46 13.21 0.97
C GLU A 507 -16.73 13.19 0.12
N VAL A 508 -16.87 12.22 -0.77
CA VAL A 508 -18.03 12.11 -1.67
C VAL A 508 -18.96 11.00 -1.17
N PHE A 509 -20.25 11.28 -1.02
CA PHE A 509 -21.22 10.34 -0.43
C PHE A 509 -22.63 10.51 -1.01
N CYS A 510 -23.43 9.44 -0.94
CA CYS A 510 -24.88 9.48 -1.17
C CYS A 510 -25.66 9.31 0.16
N PHE A 511 -26.68 10.14 0.38
CA PHE A 511 -27.60 9.99 1.52
C PHE A 511 -28.80 9.10 1.19
N ARG A 512 -28.95 8.00 1.95
CA ARG A 512 -30.22 7.71 2.64
C ARG A 512 -30.04 7.21 4.08
N ARG A 513 -28.99 6.43 4.42
CA ARG A 513 -28.80 5.87 5.80
C ARG A 513 -27.36 5.78 6.36
N ASN A 514 -26.29 6.12 5.62
CA ASN A 514 -24.92 5.65 5.91
C ASN A 514 -24.08 6.41 6.97
N HIS A 515 -24.69 7.07 7.97
CA HIS A 515 -23.93 7.69 9.09
C HIS A 515 -24.58 7.50 10.47
N MET A 516 -24.46 6.30 11.05
CA MET A 516 -24.64 6.09 12.51
C MET A 516 -23.36 6.44 13.31
N GLY A 517 -22.71 7.56 12.96
CA GLY A 517 -21.41 7.96 13.48
C GLY A 517 -21.44 9.33 14.16
N LYS A 518 -21.89 9.36 15.42
CA LYS A 518 -21.95 10.55 16.30
C LYS A 518 -22.80 11.71 15.77
N ALA A 519 -24.11 11.63 16.04
CA ALA A 519 -24.98 12.81 16.07
C ALA A 519 -24.40 13.87 17.04
N ARG A 520 -23.87 14.95 16.48
CA ARG A 520 -23.69 16.23 17.17
C ARG A 520 -24.64 17.21 16.54
N ASN A 521 -25.76 17.43 17.22
CA ASN A 521 -26.74 18.47 16.95
C ASN A 521 -26.98 18.76 15.46
N CYS A 522 -27.68 17.85 14.78
CA CYS A 522 -28.72 18.37 13.89
C CYS A 522 -29.63 19.20 14.78
N VAL A 523 -29.63 20.52 14.59
CA VAL A 523 -30.59 21.41 15.25
C VAL A 523 -31.97 20.86 14.88
N GLN A 524 -32.75 20.45 15.89
CA GLN A 524 -34.18 20.30 15.69
C GLN A 524 -34.67 21.69 15.28
N TYR A 525 -35.04 21.85 14.01
CA TYR A 525 -36.08 22.80 13.69
C TYR A 525 -37.35 22.26 14.33
N ASP A 526 -37.66 22.79 15.51
CA ASP A 526 -38.92 22.49 16.17
C ASP A 526 -40.08 22.85 15.24
N LYS A 527 -41.12 22.03 15.32
CA LYS A 527 -42.37 22.25 14.61
C LYS A 527 -42.96 23.60 15.00
N VAL A 528 -42.97 24.53 14.05
CA VAL A 528 -43.96 25.61 14.00
C VAL A 528 -44.46 25.72 12.56
N ASP A 529 -45.63 25.12 12.36
CA ASP A 529 -46.70 25.42 11.40
C ASP A 529 -46.40 25.62 9.90
N GLY A 530 -46.97 24.70 9.11
CA GLY A 530 -47.55 25.04 7.80
C GLY A 530 -46.66 24.82 6.56
N GLY A 531 -46.70 23.61 5.98
CA GLY A 531 -46.08 23.35 4.67
C GLY A 531 -45.94 21.86 4.38
N GLY A 532 -47.05 21.21 4.01
CA GLY A 532 -47.00 19.82 3.54
C GLY A 532 -46.46 19.71 2.12
N CYS A 533 -45.61 18.72 1.87
CA CYS A 533 -45.43 18.15 0.53
C CYS A 533 -46.29 16.90 0.49
N ASP A 534 -47.44 16.99 -0.16
CA ASP A 534 -48.47 15.95 -0.14
C ASP A 534 -48.11 14.80 -1.11
N GLU A 535 -48.15 13.57 -0.60
CA GLU A 535 -48.03 12.34 -1.41
C GLU A 535 -49.44 11.81 -1.70
N SER A 536 -50.09 12.32 -2.74
CA SER A 536 -51.30 11.69 -3.28
C SER A 536 -51.56 12.08 -4.73
N HIS A 537 -51.55 11.08 -5.63
CA HIS A 537 -52.49 10.96 -6.75
C HIS A 537 -52.30 9.59 -7.43
N GLU A 538 -52.99 8.59 -6.88
CA GLU A 538 -53.43 7.43 -7.67
C GLU A 538 -54.87 7.69 -8.15
N GLU A 539 -55.20 7.05 -9.28
CA GLU A 539 -56.53 6.83 -9.89
C GLU A 539 -57.28 7.98 -10.63
N GLU A 540 -58.08 7.50 -11.60
CA GLU A 540 -59.02 8.15 -12.52
C GLU A 540 -58.52 9.23 -13.51
N TYR A 541 -58.32 8.82 -14.78
CA TYR A 541 -59.05 9.40 -15.92
C TYR A 541 -59.07 8.45 -17.13
N GLU A 542 -60.24 7.94 -17.47
CA GLU A 542 -60.52 7.19 -18.71
C GLU A 542 -61.21 8.10 -19.75
N ALA A 543 -61.11 7.71 -21.03
CA ALA A 543 -61.93 8.10 -22.18
C ALA A 543 -62.03 9.60 -22.63
N VAL A 544 -61.48 9.88 -23.83
CA VAL A 544 -62.22 10.06 -25.12
C VAL A 544 -61.48 11.01 -26.10
N LYS A 545 -61.01 10.44 -27.23
CA LYS A 545 -60.84 10.98 -28.62
C LYS A 545 -59.61 10.33 -29.27
N GLY A 546 -59.65 9.74 -30.46
CA GLY A 546 -60.77 9.47 -31.39
C GLY A 546 -60.26 8.74 -32.64
N GLN A 547 -61.14 8.03 -33.36
CA GLN A 547 -60.78 7.24 -34.55
C GLN A 547 -60.49 8.09 -35.79
N LEU A 548 -59.53 7.66 -36.61
CA LEU A 548 -59.51 7.63 -38.09
C LEU A 548 -58.60 6.42 -38.46
N LYS A 549 -58.98 5.43 -39.28
CA LYS A 549 -59.27 5.47 -40.75
C LYS A 549 -58.06 5.99 -41.57
N GLU A 550 -57.80 5.55 -42.80
CA GLU A 550 -58.38 4.44 -43.58
C GLU A 550 -57.25 3.84 -44.46
N ASP A 551 -57.22 2.54 -44.77
CA ASP A 551 -58.19 1.48 -44.43
C ASP A 551 -58.22 1.08 -42.93
#